data_AF-A0A7R9DEZ7-F1
#
_entry.id   AF-A0A7R9DEZ7-F1
#
_cell.length_a   1.000
_cell.length_b   1.000
_cell.length_c   1.000
_cell.angle_alpha   90.00
_cell.angle_beta   90.00
_cell.angle_gamma   90.00
#
_symmetry.space_group_name_H-M   'P 1'
#
loop_
_entity.id
_entity.type
_entity.pdbx_description
1 polymer ?
#
loop_
_entity_poly.entity_id
_entity_poly.type
_entity_poly.pdbx_seq_one_letter_code
_entity_poly.pdbx_strand_id
1 'polypeptide(L)' 'MQVVPVHVKLADQLKEMFQAKAQGFQLDEIPTHSKLEQIAPPGTPYFYVELPSGEKLFHRVKKNFPLQFG' A
#
# COMPACT_ATOMS: atom_id res chain seq x y z
N MET A 1 -4.63 7.99 10.09
CA MET A 1 -3.74 6.81 9.90
C MET A 1 -4.30 5.68 10.74
N GLN A 2 -4.33 4.47 10.19
CA GLN A 2 -4.80 3.26 10.88
C GLN A 2 -3.60 2.34 11.14
N VAL A 3 -3.55 1.73 12.31
CA VAL A 3 -2.54 0.72 12.66
C VAL A 3 -3.28 -0.58 12.94
N VAL A 4 -2.91 -1.65 12.23
CA VAL A 4 -3.51 -2.98 12.41
C VAL A 4 -2.43 -3.90 12.97
N PRO A 5 -2.63 -4.48 14.17
CA PRO A 5 -1.67 -5.43 14.72
C PRO A 5 -1.67 -6.69 13.86
N VAL A 6 -0.49 -7.14 13.49
CA VAL A 6 -0.27 -8.37 12.73
C VAL A 6 0.67 -9.28 13.49
N HIS A 7 0.47 -10.59 13.35
CA HIS A 7 1.37 -11.55 13.98
C HIS A 7 2.74 -11.50 13.31
N VAL A 8 3.83 -11.49 14.09
CA VAL A 8 5.21 -11.32 13.57
C VAL A 8 5.57 -12.29 12.45
N LYS A 9 5.14 -13.56 12.57
CA LYS A 9 5.37 -14.60 11.54
C LYS A 9 4.74 -14.29 10.17
N LEU A 10 3.75 -13.41 10.12
CA LEU A 10 3.08 -13.02 8.88
C LEU A 10 3.72 -11.78 8.25
N ALA A 11 4.59 -11.06 8.97
CA ALA A 11 5.17 -9.80 8.52
C ALA A 11 5.84 -9.93 7.14
N ASP A 12 6.63 -10.98 6.95
CA ASP A 12 7.36 -11.23 5.70
C ASP A 12 6.43 -11.63 4.54
N GLN A 13 5.26 -12.20 4.83
CA GLN A 13 4.29 -12.64 3.82
C GLN A 13 3.29 -11.55 3.42
N LEU A 14 3.19 -10.47 4.20
CA LEU A 14 2.17 -9.44 3.98
C LEU A 14 2.27 -8.81 2.58
N LYS A 15 3.49 -8.58 2.09
CA LYS A 15 3.70 -8.04 0.74
C LYS A 15 3.04 -8.92 -0.31
N GLU A 16 3.33 -10.22 -0.28
CA GLU A 16 2.76 -11.18 -1.22
C GLU A 16 1.23 -11.26 -1.08
N MET A 17 0.71 -11.21 0.16
CA MET A 17 -0.73 -11.20 0.41
C MET A 17 -1.42 -9.96 -0.16
N PHE A 18 -0.83 -8.77 0.01
CA PHE A 18 -1.35 -7.53 -0.57
C PHE A 18 -1.34 -7.59 -2.11
N GLN A 19 -0.25 -8.08 -2.71
CA GLN A 19 -0.15 -8.25 -4.16
C GLN A 19 -1.18 -9.26 -4.69
N ALA A 20 -1.37 -10.39 -3.98
CA ALA A 20 -2.34 -11.41 -4.37
C ALA A 20 -3.79 -10.91 -4.24
N LYS A 21 -4.08 -10.07 -3.24
CA LYS A 21 -5.41 -9.48 -3.03
C LYS A 21 -5.68 -8.31 -3.99
N ALA A 22 -4.66 -7.65 -4.53
CA ALA A 22 -4.76 -6.54 -5.48
C ALA A 22 -5.25 -7.01 -6.88
N GLN A 23 -6.36 -7.73 -6.94
CA GLN A 23 -6.94 -8.17 -8.20
C GLN A 23 -7.59 -6.97 -8.91
N GLY A 24 -7.07 -6.64 -10.09
CA GLY A 24 -7.56 -5.53 -10.92
C GLY A 24 -6.82 -4.21 -10.77
N PHE A 25 -5.75 -4.17 -9.95
CA PHE A 25 -4.82 -3.05 -9.90
C PHE A 25 -3.42 -3.50 -9.46
N GLN A 26 -2.45 -2.60 -9.49
CA GLN A 26 -1.06 -2.93 -9.11
C GLN A 26 -0.63 -2.09 -7.92
N LEU A 27 0.09 -2.72 -6.99
CA LEU A 27 0.75 -2.04 -5.88
C LEU A 27 2.22 -1.85 -6.23
N ASP A 28 2.63 -0.59 -6.33
CA ASP A 28 4.00 -0.19 -6.61
C ASP A 28 4.78 -0.02 -5.31
N GLU A 29 6.04 -0.45 -5.29
CA GLU A 29 6.94 -0.17 -4.19
C GLU A 29 7.46 1.25 -4.26
N ILE A 30 7.43 1.96 -3.14
CA ILE A 30 7.98 3.31 -3.02
C ILE A 30 9.41 3.22 -2.47
N PRO A 31 10.39 3.88 -3.11
CA PRO A 31 11.73 4.01 -2.54
C PRO A 31 11.68 4.63 -1.14
N THR A 32 12.51 4.13 -0.22
CA THR A 32 12.49 4.52 1.20
C THR A 32 12.58 6.03 1.43
N HIS A 33 13.28 6.74 0.55
CA HIS A 33 13.52 8.20 0.62
C HIS A 33 12.59 9.04 -0.26
N SER A 34 11.65 8.43 -0.98
CA SER A 34 10.67 9.18 -1.79
C SER A 34 9.61 9.81 -0.91
N LYS A 35 9.28 11.08 -1.17
CA LYS A 35 8.19 11.77 -0.48
C LYS A 35 6.87 11.43 -1.15
N LEU A 36 5.85 11.15 -0.34
CA LEU A 36 4.50 10.84 -0.84
C LEU A 36 3.94 11.97 -1.73
N GLU A 37 4.24 13.23 -1.40
CA GLU A 37 3.83 14.40 -2.19
C GLU A 37 4.41 14.44 -3.61
N GLN A 38 5.55 13.79 -3.85
CA GLN A 38 6.17 13.69 -5.18
C GLN A 38 5.44 12.70 -6.08
N ILE A 39 4.84 11.67 -5.49
CA ILE A 39 4.14 10.60 -6.22
C ILE A 39 2.63 10.78 -6.21
N ALA A 40 2.08 11.47 -5.21
CA ALA A 40 0.67 11.80 -5.08
C ALA A 40 0.53 13.30 -4.82
N PRO A 41 0.37 14.11 -5.88
CA PRO A 41 0.16 15.55 -5.70
C PRO A 41 -1.15 15.80 -4.94
N PRO A 42 -1.27 16.94 -4.24
CA PRO A 42 -2.47 17.29 -3.49
C PRO A 42 -3.76 17.11 -4.29
N GLY A 43 -4.77 16.49 -3.68
CA GLY A 43 -6.04 16.16 -4.34
C GLY A 43 -6.06 14.83 -5.10
N THR A 44 -4.93 14.12 -5.20
CA THR A 44 -4.88 12.77 -5.77
C THR A 44 -5.23 11.73 -4.71
N PRO A 45 -6.31 10.95 -4.85
CA PRO A 45 -6.58 9.85 -3.94
C PRO A 45 -5.59 8.70 -4.19
N TYR A 46 -5.13 8.07 -3.10
CA TYR A 46 -4.19 6.96 -3.17
C TYR A 46 -4.44 5.96 -2.03
N PHE A 47 -4.01 4.73 -2.27
CA PHE A 47 -3.79 3.72 -1.26
C PHE A 47 -2.30 3.69 -0.93
N TYR A 48 -1.98 3.58 0.35
CA TYR A 48 -0.61 3.53 0.87
C TYR A 48 -0.58 2.64 2.10
N VAL A 49 0.40 1.73 2.17
CA VAL A 49 0.63 0.89 3.34
C VAL A 49 2.12 0.74 3.59
N GLU A 50 2.51 0.88 4.86
CA GLU A 50 3.85 0.55 5.34
C GLU A 50 3.78 -0.83 6.00
N LEU A 51 4.61 -1.75 5.54
CA LEU A 51 4.70 -3.09 6.10
C LEU A 51 5.65 -3.09 7.30
N PRO A 52 5.53 -4.06 8.23
CA PRO A 52 6.47 -4.19 9.34
C PRO A 52 7.92 -4.42 8.90
N SER A 53 8.14 -4.92 7.68
CA SER A 53 9.46 -5.05 7.05
C SER A 53 10.11 -3.70 6.68
N GLY A 54 9.33 -2.61 6.68
CA GLY A 54 9.75 -1.27 6.24
C GLY A 54 9.47 -0.99 4.76
N GLU A 55 9.00 -1.99 4.01
CA GLU A 55 8.55 -1.82 2.63
C GLU A 55 7.26 -0.98 2.56
N LYS A 56 7.15 -0.18 1.51
CA LYS A 56 6.03 0.74 1.30
C LYS A 56 5.37 0.41 -0.02
N LEU A 57 4.09 0.08 0.03
CA LEU A 57 3.28 -0.20 -1.16
C LEU A 57 2.32 0.95 -1.42
N PHE A 58 2.10 1.25 -2.70
CA PHE A 58 1.30 2.38 -3.12
C PHE A 58 0.50 2.11 -4.37
N HIS A 59 -0.67 2.73 -4.45
CA HIS A 59 -1.46 2.74 -5.65
C HIS A 59 -2.22 4.06 -5.78
N ARG A 60 -2.16 4.69 -6.96
CA ARG A 60 -3.04 5.84 -7.27
C ARG A 60 -4.45 5.34 -7.53
N VAL A 61 -5.39 5.74 -6.70
CA VAL A 61 -6.78 5.31 -6.80
C VAL A 61 -7.39 5.88 -8.08
N LYS A 62 -7.96 4.99 -8.90
CA LYS A 62 -8.74 5.33 -10.11
C LYS A 62 -10.21 4.90 -9.92
N LYS A 63 -11.07 5.17 -10.90
CA LYS A 63 -12.44 4.62 -10.92
C LYS A 63 -12.38 3.09 -10.73
N ASN A 64 -13.17 2.55 -9.80
CA ASN A 64 -13.28 1.14 -9.41
C ASN A 64 -12.23 0.60 -8.40
N PHE A 65 -11.57 1.47 -7.62
CA PHE A 65 -10.77 0.97 -6.50
C PHE A 65 -11.68 0.47 -5.35
N PRO A 66 -11.46 -0.76 -4.84
CA PRO A 66 -12.24 -1.28 -3.71
C PRO A 66 -11.90 -0.55 -2.41
N LEU A 67 -12.83 0.25 -1.89
CA LEU A 67 -12.62 1.03 -0.65
C LEU A 67 -12.35 0.16 0.59
N GLN A 68 -12.73 -1.13 0.55
CA GLN A 68 -12.53 -2.10 1.64
C GLN A 68 -11.22 -2.92 1.48
N PHE A 69 -10.28 -2.46 0.63
CA PHE A 69 -9.07 -3.22 0.35
C PHE A 69 -8.16 -3.38 1.58
N GLY A 70 -7.94 -2.27 2.30
CA GLY A 70 -7.03 -2.14 3.44
C GLY A 70 -7.60 -2.57 4.79
#